data_AF-A0A9E3LE00-F1
#
_entry.id   AF-A0A9E3LE00-F1
#
_cell.length_a   1.000
_cell.length_b   1.000
_cell.length_c   1.000
_cell.angle_alpha   90.00
_cell.angle_beta   90.00
_cell.angle_gamma   90.00
#
_symmetry.space_group_name_H-M   'P 1'
#
loop_
_entity.id
_entity.type
_entity.pdbx_description
1 polymer ?
#
loop_
_entity_poly.entity_id
_entity_poly.type
_entity_poly.pdbx_seq_one_letter_code
_entity_poly.pdbx_strand_id
1 'polypeptide(L)'
;MQQTLASIVAVLGTCLGSYLAYLFTRRTAERTTIENRREKRRQEFAEAVADFASKAALLRRAEFNRGKKRINNEAREEARDEVQRLRADTRAAYYVMRLYADPVTDQDFCRQAKDVMTLSRRISACPDTEDDMRDLERAAEAAVEQLIDAASTRLRSGMKP
;
A
#
# COMPACT_ATOMS: atom_id res chain seq x y z
N MET A 1 27.95 -22.10 61.15
CA MET A 1 28.71 -21.54 60.00
C MET A 1 28.29 -22.09 58.62
N GLN A 2 27.67 -23.29 58.49
CA GLN A 2 27.27 -23.81 57.16
C GLN A 2 25.99 -23.16 56.57
N GLN A 3 25.02 -22.79 57.41
CA GLN A 3 23.74 -22.19 56.95
C GLN A 3 23.91 -20.81 56.30
N THR A 4 24.86 -20.01 56.77
CA THR A 4 25.16 -18.68 56.22
C THR A 4 25.76 -18.77 54.82
N LEU A 5 26.61 -19.77 54.57
CA LEU A 5 27.19 -20.02 53.24
C LEU A 5 26.11 -20.42 52.24
N ALA A 6 25.19 -21.30 52.66
CA ALA A 6 24.08 -21.75 51.80
C ALA A 6 23.15 -20.59 51.39
N SER A 7 22.82 -19.70 52.34
CA SER A 7 21.97 -18.52 52.06
C SER A 7 22.64 -17.54 51.09
N ILE A 8 23.94 -17.27 51.25
CA ILE A 8 24.70 -16.38 50.35
C ILE A 8 24.72 -16.94 48.92
N VAL A 9 24.98 -18.24 48.77
CA VAL A 9 24.99 -18.92 47.46
C VAL A 9 23.60 -18.87 46.81
N ALA A 10 22.53 -19.05 47.58
CA ALA A 10 21.16 -18.95 47.07
C ALA A 10 20.83 -17.55 46.54
N VAL A 11 21.17 -16.49 47.29
CA VAL A 11 20.95 -15.10 46.85
C VAL A 11 21.75 -14.77 45.60
N LEU A 12 23.01 -15.20 45.53
CA LEU A 12 23.84 -15.03 44.33
C LEU A 12 23.26 -15.77 43.12
N GLY A 13 22.75 -16.99 43.31
CA GLY A 13 22.05 -17.75 42.28
C GLY A 13 20.81 -17.02 41.75
N THR A 14 19.99 -16.45 42.65
CA THR A 14 18.79 -15.69 42.27
C THR A 14 19.14 -14.37 41.59
N CYS A 15 20.15 -13.63 42.09
CA CYS A 15 20.61 -12.39 41.45
C CYS A 15 21.17 -12.66 40.04
N LEU A 16 22.00 -13.70 39.90
CA LEU A 16 22.58 -14.07 38.61
C LEU A 16 21.49 -14.53 37.62
N GLY A 17 20.56 -15.36 38.08
CA GLY A 17 19.41 -15.80 37.29
C GLY A 17 18.54 -14.64 36.82
N SER A 18 18.27 -13.67 37.70
CA SER A 18 17.47 -12.47 37.37
C SER A 18 18.17 -11.56 36.37
N TYR A 19 19.48 -11.38 36.50
CA TYR A 19 20.29 -10.58 35.58
C TYR A 19 20.36 -11.21 34.18
N LEU A 20 20.57 -12.53 34.10
CA LEU A 20 20.56 -13.25 32.83
C LEU A 20 19.17 -13.20 32.17
N ALA A 21 18.10 -13.42 32.93
CA ALA A 21 16.73 -13.28 32.45
C ALA A 21 16.48 -11.88 31.88
N TYR A 22 16.86 -10.82 32.59
CA TYR A 22 16.72 -9.44 32.14
C TYR A 22 17.41 -9.17 30.80
N LEU A 23 18.64 -9.66 30.61
CA LEU A 23 19.37 -9.50 29.34
C LEU A 23 18.71 -10.25 28.17
N PHE A 24 18.20 -11.46 28.41
CA PHE A 24 17.45 -12.20 27.40
C PHE A 24 16.12 -11.51 27.07
N THR A 25 15.34 -11.09 28.06
CA THR A 25 14.08 -10.39 27.85
C THR A 25 14.29 -9.08 27.10
N ARG A 26 15.35 -8.32 27.42
CA ARG A 26 15.68 -7.08 26.72
C ARG A 26 16.04 -7.33 25.26
N ARG A 27 16.87 -8.33 24.96
CA ARG A 27 17.21 -8.68 23.57
C ARG A 27 16.01 -9.19 22.77
N THR A 28 15.17 -10.01 23.39
CA THR A 28 13.93 -10.48 22.75
C THR A 28 12.97 -9.33 22.50
N ALA A 29 12.79 -8.43 23.47
CA ALA A 29 11.96 -7.22 23.30
C ALA A 29 12.46 -6.32 22.17
N GLU A 30 13.77 -6.05 22.11
CA GLU A 30 14.38 -5.25 21.03
C GLU A 30 14.13 -5.91 19.65
N ARG A 31 14.34 -7.23 19.52
CA ARG A 31 14.06 -7.98 18.26
C ARG A 31 12.58 -7.95 17.89
N THR A 32 11.70 -8.23 18.84
CA THR A 32 10.24 -8.18 18.63
C THR A 32 9.77 -6.79 18.22
N THR A 33 10.35 -5.71 18.77
CA THR A 33 9.98 -4.35 18.35
C THR A 33 10.40 -4.03 16.91
N ILE A 34 11.56 -4.51 16.46
CA ILE A 34 12.05 -4.30 15.09
C ILE A 34 11.19 -5.09 14.10
N GLU A 35 10.88 -6.35 14.40
CA GLU A 35 10.01 -7.21 13.59
C GLU A 35 8.60 -6.63 13.50
N ASN A 36 8.00 -6.22 14.63
CA ASN A 36 6.69 -5.58 14.64
C ASN A 36 6.64 -4.29 13.82
N ARG A 37 7.68 -3.45 13.87
CA ARG A 37 7.76 -2.23 13.06
C ARG A 37 7.91 -2.53 11.57
N ARG A 38 8.60 -3.61 11.21
CA ARG A 38 8.74 -4.05 9.81
C ARG A 38 7.42 -4.61 9.29
N GLU A 39 6.75 -5.45 10.07
CA GLU A 39 5.44 -6.02 9.69
C GLU A 39 4.37 -4.94 9.58
N LYS A 40 4.33 -4.00 10.55
CA LYS A 40 3.40 -2.87 10.50
C LYS A 40 3.57 -2.03 9.24
N ARG A 41 4.81 -1.69 8.87
CA ARG A 41 5.07 -0.96 7.60
C ARG A 41 4.66 -1.75 6.36
N ARG A 42 4.81 -3.08 6.38
CA ARG A 42 4.34 -3.94 5.28
C ARG A 42 2.81 -3.92 5.16
N GLN A 43 2.10 -3.97 6.29
CA GLN A 43 0.64 -3.88 6.31
C GLN A 43 0.16 -2.50 5.84
N GLU A 44 0.73 -1.41 6.38
CA GLU A 44 0.41 -0.04 5.96
C GLU A 44 0.64 0.18 4.46
N PHE A 45 1.72 -0.37 3.91
CA PHE A 45 1.95 -0.34 2.46
C PHE A 45 0.88 -1.11 1.70
N ALA A 46 0.58 -2.35 2.08
CA ALA A 46 -0.43 -3.17 1.41
C ALA A 46 -1.82 -2.50 1.43
N GLU A 47 -2.20 -1.92 2.57
CA GLU A 47 -3.44 -1.16 2.73
C GLU A 47 -3.46 0.07 1.81
N ALA A 48 -2.37 0.83 1.73
CA ALA A 48 -2.30 2.01 0.86
C ALA A 48 -2.39 1.64 -0.63
N VAL A 49 -1.80 0.52 -1.04
CA VAL A 49 -1.92 0.01 -2.42
C VAL A 49 -3.34 -0.45 -2.72
N ALA A 50 -3.98 -1.17 -1.79
CA ALA A 50 -5.35 -1.63 -1.94
C ALA A 50 -6.34 -0.46 -2.02
N ASP A 51 -6.17 0.56 -1.17
CA ASP A 51 -6.98 1.78 -1.20
C ASP A 51 -6.82 2.53 -2.53
N PHE A 52 -5.59 2.70 -3.01
CA PHE A 52 -5.33 3.29 -4.33
C PHE A 52 -6.00 2.50 -5.45
N ALA A 53 -5.83 1.18 -5.50
CA ALA A 53 -6.39 0.33 -6.54
C ALA A 53 -7.93 0.40 -6.56
N SER A 54 -8.54 0.38 -5.38
CA SER A 54 -10.00 0.52 -5.22
C SER A 54 -10.49 1.87 -5.76
N LYS A 55 -9.85 2.97 -5.39
CA LYS A 55 -10.20 4.30 -5.90
C LYS A 55 -9.93 4.45 -7.39
N ALA A 56 -8.89 3.83 -7.91
CA ALA A 56 -8.59 3.81 -9.34
C ALA A 56 -9.68 3.06 -10.14
N ALA A 57 -10.21 1.96 -9.62
CA ALA A 57 -11.32 1.23 -10.23
C ALA A 57 -12.60 2.07 -10.27
N LEU A 58 -12.92 2.79 -9.17
CA LEU A 58 -14.05 3.71 -9.13
C LEU A 58 -13.89 4.87 -10.12
N LEU A 59 -12.69 5.47 -10.17
CA LEU A 59 -12.38 6.53 -11.12
C LEU A 59 -12.52 6.05 -12.57
N ARG A 60 -11.99 4.88 -12.92
CA ARG A 60 -12.12 4.27 -14.26
C ARG A 60 -13.58 4.14 -14.67
N ARG A 61 -14.43 3.58 -13.80
CA ARG A 61 -15.87 3.44 -14.03
C ARG A 61 -16.57 4.79 -14.22
N ALA A 62 -16.21 5.79 -13.41
CA ALA A 62 -16.79 7.13 -13.52
C ALA A 62 -16.36 7.85 -14.81
N GLU A 63 -15.10 7.69 -15.22
CA GLU A 63 -14.58 8.22 -16.49
C GLU A 63 -15.26 7.54 -17.68
N PHE A 64 -15.52 6.23 -17.61
CA PHE A 64 -16.29 5.52 -18.63
C PHE A 64 -17.73 6.07 -18.71
N ASN A 65 -18.43 6.19 -17.58
CA ASN A 65 -19.79 6.76 -17.56
C ASN A 65 -19.81 8.19 -18.14
N ARG A 66 -18.87 9.03 -17.74
CA ARG A 66 -18.71 10.40 -18.26
C ARG A 66 -18.44 10.41 -19.77
N GLY A 67 -17.60 9.51 -20.28
CA GLY A 67 -17.34 9.34 -21.70
C GLY A 67 -18.60 8.94 -22.47
N LYS A 68 -19.35 7.96 -21.95
CA LYS A 68 -20.59 7.47 -22.56
C LYS A 68 -21.65 8.56 -22.66
N LYS A 69 -21.86 9.31 -21.57
CA LYS A 69 -22.76 10.47 -21.56
C LYS A 69 -22.36 11.54 -22.58
N ARG A 70 -21.06 11.76 -22.80
CA ARG A 70 -20.55 12.68 -23.84
C ARG A 70 -20.91 12.18 -25.24
N ILE A 71 -20.68 10.90 -25.54
CA ILE A 71 -20.97 10.31 -26.85
C ILE A 71 -22.47 10.37 -27.15
N ASN A 72 -23.31 10.14 -26.14
CA ASN A 72 -24.77 10.15 -26.27
C ASN A 72 -25.40 11.56 -26.22
N ASN A 73 -24.61 12.63 -26.07
CA ASN A 73 -25.09 14.01 -25.85
C ASN A 73 -26.04 14.15 -24.64
N GLU A 74 -25.81 13.37 -23.58
CA GLU A 74 -26.58 13.39 -22.34
C GLU A 74 -26.08 14.47 -21.36
N ALA A 75 -26.94 14.85 -20.41
CA ALA A 75 -26.57 15.75 -19.32
C ALA A 75 -25.40 15.19 -18.50
N ARG A 76 -24.31 15.97 -18.41
CA ARG A 76 -23.01 15.51 -17.92
C ARG A 76 -22.51 16.17 -16.64
N GLU A 77 -23.20 17.18 -16.12
CA GLU A 77 -22.66 17.98 -15.00
C GLU A 77 -22.46 17.14 -13.74
N GLU A 78 -23.44 16.32 -13.34
CA GLU A 78 -23.28 15.37 -12.21
C GLU A 78 -22.12 14.38 -12.43
N ALA A 79 -21.94 13.89 -13.67
CA ALA A 79 -20.86 12.99 -14.01
C ALA A 79 -19.49 13.69 -14.04
N ARG A 80 -19.45 15.00 -14.28
CA ARG A 80 -18.21 15.80 -14.20
C ARG A 80 -17.81 16.03 -12.75
N ASP A 81 -18.76 16.39 -11.90
CA ASP A 81 -18.50 16.59 -10.47
C ASP A 81 -18.04 15.30 -9.80
N GLU A 82 -18.70 14.18 -10.11
CA GLU A 82 -18.31 12.88 -9.57
C GLU A 82 -16.91 12.45 -10.02
N VAL A 83 -16.59 12.63 -11.31
CA VAL A 83 -15.24 12.35 -11.80
C VAL A 83 -14.20 13.25 -11.14
N GLN A 84 -14.51 14.52 -10.92
CA GLN A 84 -13.57 15.45 -10.28
C GLN A 84 -13.32 15.08 -8.82
N ARG A 85 -14.37 14.67 -8.09
CA ARG A 85 -14.26 14.12 -6.73
C ARG A 85 -13.38 12.88 -6.71
N LEU A 86 -13.67 11.89 -7.56
CA LEU A 86 -12.91 10.65 -7.62
C LEU A 86 -11.45 10.87 -8.05
N ARG A 87 -11.17 11.82 -8.94
CA ARG A 87 -9.78 12.19 -9.28
C ARG A 87 -9.02 12.73 -8.07
N ALA A 88 -9.66 13.55 -7.24
CA ALA A 88 -9.04 14.04 -6.01
C ALA A 88 -8.77 12.89 -5.03
N ASP A 89 -9.75 12.02 -4.84
CA ASP A 89 -9.64 10.85 -3.94
C ASP A 89 -8.55 9.87 -4.40
N THR A 90 -8.52 9.49 -5.68
CA THR A 90 -7.47 8.62 -6.23
C THR A 90 -6.09 9.27 -6.08
N ARG A 91 -5.98 10.59 -6.27
CA ARG A 91 -4.73 11.32 -6.11
C ARG A 91 -4.26 11.37 -4.66
N ALA A 92 -5.18 11.53 -3.70
CA ALA A 92 -4.88 11.47 -2.28
C ALA A 92 -4.32 10.09 -1.90
N ALA A 93 -4.99 9.01 -2.33
CA ALA A 93 -4.50 7.64 -2.10
C ALA A 93 -3.15 7.38 -2.77
N TYR A 94 -2.92 7.90 -3.97
CA TYR A 94 -1.62 7.85 -4.63
C TYR A 94 -0.51 8.49 -3.76
N TYR A 95 -0.79 9.63 -3.13
CA TYR A 95 0.18 10.29 -2.27
C TYR A 95 0.46 9.50 -0.99
N VAL A 96 -0.56 8.94 -0.36
CA VAL A 96 -0.39 8.06 0.81
C VAL A 96 0.46 6.84 0.43
N MET A 97 0.12 6.17 -0.66
CA MET A 97 0.88 5.03 -1.20
C MET A 97 2.34 5.41 -1.47
N ARG A 98 2.59 6.59 -2.06
CA ARG A 98 3.93 7.11 -2.33
C ARG A 98 4.74 7.37 -1.06
N LEU A 99 4.11 7.73 0.07
CA LEU A 99 4.82 7.93 1.35
C LEU A 99 5.38 6.61 1.90
N TYR A 100 4.71 5.49 1.63
CA TYR A 100 5.18 4.16 2.03
C TYR A 100 6.12 3.53 0.98
N ALA A 101 6.22 4.10 -0.21
CA ALA A 101 7.15 3.66 -1.24
C ALA A 101 8.58 4.14 -0.98
N ASP A 102 9.55 3.24 -1.16
CA ASP A 102 10.97 3.56 -1.13
C ASP A 102 11.38 4.24 -2.46
N PRO A 103 11.90 5.48 -2.45
CA PRO A 103 12.20 6.22 -3.67
C PRO A 103 13.28 5.60 -4.56
N VAL A 104 14.14 4.74 -4.01
CA VAL A 104 15.26 4.11 -4.73
C VAL A 104 14.84 2.75 -5.28
N THR A 105 14.10 1.98 -4.50
CA THR A 105 13.71 0.61 -4.85
C THR A 105 12.41 0.57 -5.65
N ASP A 106 11.51 1.54 -5.45
CA ASP A 106 10.14 1.53 -5.99
C ASP A 106 9.88 2.64 -7.02
N GLN A 107 10.91 3.05 -7.76
CA GLN A 107 10.76 4.10 -8.78
C GLN A 107 9.74 3.71 -9.86
N ASP A 108 9.74 2.44 -10.28
CA ASP A 108 8.79 1.90 -11.24
C ASP A 108 7.36 1.85 -10.69
N PHE A 109 7.22 1.62 -9.39
CA PHE A 109 5.93 1.54 -8.70
C PHE A 109 5.19 2.88 -8.73
N CYS A 110 5.89 3.97 -8.40
CA CYS A 110 5.32 5.31 -8.45
C CYS A 110 4.98 5.77 -9.87
N ARG A 111 5.70 5.27 -10.87
CA ARG A 111 5.44 5.52 -12.30
C ARG A 111 4.18 4.78 -12.74
N GLN A 112 4.08 3.47 -12.48
CA GLN A 112 2.93 2.64 -12.83
C GLN A 112 1.62 3.20 -12.27
N ALA A 113 1.62 3.66 -11.01
CA ALA A 113 0.42 4.27 -10.42
C ALA A 113 0.02 5.60 -11.10
N LYS A 114 0.98 6.38 -11.62
CA LYS A 114 0.66 7.56 -12.45
C LYS A 114 0.11 7.16 -13.82
N ASP A 115 0.61 6.06 -14.38
CA ASP A 115 0.13 5.54 -15.66
C ASP A 115 -1.33 5.10 -15.55
N VAL A 116 -1.71 4.43 -14.44
CA VAL A 116 -3.12 4.13 -14.11
C VAL A 116 -3.98 5.39 -14.16
N MET A 117 -3.63 6.44 -13.39
CA MET A 117 -4.41 7.68 -13.36
C MET A 117 -4.50 8.36 -14.75
N THR A 118 -3.42 8.27 -15.53
CA THR A 118 -3.35 8.85 -16.88
C THR A 118 -4.24 8.10 -17.85
N LEU A 119 -4.19 6.77 -17.84
CA LEU A 119 -5.03 5.90 -18.67
C LEU A 119 -6.50 6.04 -18.30
N SER A 120 -6.84 6.06 -17.01
CA SER A 120 -8.23 6.29 -16.55
C SER A 120 -8.78 7.63 -17.07
N ARG A 121 -7.97 8.70 -17.05
CA ARG A 121 -8.39 10.02 -17.56
C ARG A 121 -8.64 10.00 -19.07
N ARG A 122 -7.87 9.22 -19.84
CA ARG A 122 -8.01 9.15 -21.30
C ARG A 122 -9.36 8.57 -21.73
N ILE A 123 -9.97 7.70 -20.91
CA ILE A 123 -11.26 7.05 -21.19
C ILE A 123 -12.35 8.08 -21.51
N SER A 124 -12.42 9.21 -20.80
CA SER A 124 -13.45 10.23 -21.09
C SER A 124 -12.99 11.34 -22.04
N ALA A 125 -11.67 11.49 -22.22
CA ALA A 125 -11.05 12.66 -22.85
C ALA A 125 -10.73 12.49 -24.34
N CYS A 126 -10.38 11.27 -24.77
CA CYS A 126 -9.86 10.99 -26.11
C CYS A 126 -10.84 10.32 -27.10
N PRO A 127 -11.68 9.35 -26.70
CA PRO A 127 -12.33 8.47 -27.68
C PRO A 127 -13.54 9.08 -28.35
N ASP A 128 -13.79 8.77 -29.62
CA ASP A 128 -15.01 9.18 -30.33
C ASP A 128 -16.07 8.07 -30.33
N THR A 129 -15.67 6.83 -30.03
CA THR A 129 -16.55 5.65 -29.99
C THR A 129 -16.54 4.96 -28.63
N GLU A 130 -17.58 4.19 -28.32
CA GLU A 130 -17.62 3.36 -27.11
C GLU A 130 -16.57 2.24 -27.15
N ASP A 131 -16.22 1.74 -28.34
CA ASP A 131 -15.20 0.69 -28.49
C ASP A 131 -13.80 1.21 -28.11
N ASP A 132 -13.44 2.42 -28.54
CA ASP A 132 -12.19 3.06 -28.11
C ASP A 132 -12.15 3.28 -26.58
N MET A 133 -13.30 3.59 -25.98
CA MET A 133 -13.42 3.70 -24.53
C MET A 133 -13.16 2.37 -23.83
N ARG A 134 -13.69 1.26 -24.37
CA ARG A 134 -13.49 -0.09 -23.83
C ARG A 134 -12.04 -0.54 -23.94
N ASP A 135 -11.35 -0.17 -25.01
CA ASP A 135 -9.92 -0.45 -25.17
C ASP A 135 -9.08 0.32 -24.15
N LEU A 136 -9.39 1.60 -23.93
CA LEU A 136 -8.74 2.40 -22.88
C LEU A 136 -9.06 1.91 -21.48
N GLU A 137 -10.28 1.44 -21.25
CA GLU A 137 -10.69 0.83 -19.98
C GLU A 137 -9.88 -0.44 -19.69
N ARG A 138 -9.76 -1.34 -20.67
CA ARG A 138 -8.92 -2.55 -20.58
C ARG A 138 -7.45 -2.21 -20.32
N ALA A 139 -6.92 -1.19 -21.00
CA ALA A 139 -5.55 -0.73 -20.77
C ALA A 139 -5.35 -0.18 -19.35
N ALA A 140 -6.32 0.58 -18.82
CA ALA A 140 -6.27 1.08 -17.45
C ALA A 140 -6.37 -0.04 -16.41
N GLU A 141 -7.19 -1.06 -16.66
CA GLU A 141 -7.31 -2.25 -15.82
C GLU A 141 -6.00 -3.05 -15.79
N ALA A 142 -5.41 -3.33 -16.95
CA ALA A 142 -4.11 -4.00 -17.04
C ALA A 142 -2.99 -3.23 -16.31
N ALA A 143 -3.02 -1.89 -16.33
CA ALA A 143 -2.06 -1.08 -15.59
C ALA A 143 -2.24 -1.21 -14.06
N VAL A 144 -3.47 -1.38 -13.56
CA VAL A 144 -3.73 -1.65 -12.15
C VAL A 144 -3.22 -3.03 -11.76
N GLU A 145 -3.44 -4.05 -12.59
CA GLU A 145 -2.91 -5.40 -12.35
C GLU A 145 -1.39 -5.41 -12.29
N GLN A 146 -0.72 -4.76 -13.24
CA GLN A 146 0.74 -4.62 -13.24
C GLN A 146 1.27 -3.93 -11.97
N LEU A 147 0.55 -2.92 -11.48
CA LEU A 147 0.89 -2.26 -10.22
C LEU A 147 0.75 -3.22 -9.03
N ILE A 148 -0.33 -4.01 -8.97
CA ILE A 148 -0.54 -5.00 -7.90
C ILE A 148 0.54 -6.08 -7.93
N ASP A 149 0.93 -6.55 -9.12
CA ASP A 149 2.01 -7.53 -9.27
C ASP A 149 3.36 -6.98 -8.81
N ALA A 150 3.65 -5.71 -9.11
CA ALA A 150 4.83 -5.01 -8.61
C ALA A 150 4.80 -4.89 -7.07
N ALA A 151 3.66 -4.52 -6.49
CA ALA A 151 3.48 -4.45 -5.03
C ALA A 151 3.67 -5.83 -4.37
N SER A 152 3.09 -6.88 -4.95
CA SER A 152 3.21 -8.26 -4.49
C SER A 152 4.66 -8.73 -4.51
N THR A 153 5.38 -8.45 -5.60
CA THR A 153 6.81 -8.75 -5.73
C THR A 153 7.63 -8.05 -4.65
N ARG A 154 7.38 -6.76 -4.39
CA ARG A 154 8.03 -6.02 -3.30
C ARG A 154 7.77 -6.65 -1.94
N LEU A 155 6.51 -6.93 -1.61
CA LEU A 155 6.13 -7.54 -0.34
C LEU A 155 6.80 -8.91 -0.13
N ARG A 156 6.92 -9.71 -1.20
CA ARG A 156 7.60 -11.02 -1.17
C ARG A 156 9.11 -10.92 -1.10
N SER A 157 9.73 -9.93 -1.74
CA SER A 157 11.19 -9.72 -1.65
C SER A 157 11.63 -9.41 -0.21
N GLY A 158 10.74 -8.84 0.60
CA GLY A 158 10.91 -8.66 2.02
C GLY A 158 10.77 -9.94 2.88
N MET A 159 10.44 -11.11 2.31
CA MET A 159 10.29 -12.40 3.02
C MET A 159 11.55 -13.28 3.00
N LYS A 160 12.67 -12.86 2.38
CA LYS A 160 13.89 -13.66 2.47
C LYS A 160 14.37 -13.74 3.94
N PRO A 161 14.52 -14.94 4.52
CA PRO A 161 15.03 -15.12 5.88
C PRO A 161 16.46 -14.61 6.04
#